data_AF-A0A1I4SAV3-F1
#
_entry.id   AF-A0A1I4SAV3-F1
#
_cell.length_a   1.000
_cell.length_b   1.000
_cell.length_c   1.000
_cell.angle_alpha   90.00
_cell.angle_beta   90.00
_cell.angle_gamma   90.00
#
_symmetry.space_group_name_H-M   'P 1'
#
loop_
_entity.id
_entity.type
_entity.pdbx_description
1 polymer ?
#
loop_
_entity_poly.entity_id
_entity_poly.type
_entity_poly.pdbx_seq_one_letter_code
_entity_poly.pdbx_strand_id
1 'polypeptide(L)'
;MSDETTVTGADNTAPSTFERKELIEGVVQKHKKLLGEYNDEFGQLGNKLKELQESIDSSKRNREEVLEKLEILTEKRQLFYHQAEKTLDEIDSKVSSDMELSRQVSLIKEKLSKVKGSLSVDEEKAQVDSILQAITSLASKASGISDSLGTVKERINEALSSKIELSSIDCSEEDYNNTIASFDKEMAEIAPRHKWLENRLESHQEALKYWEAQPLVDDAEEVKA
;
A
#
# COMPACT_ATOMS: atom_id res chain seq x y z
N MET A 1 -19.23 20.55 -79.37
CA MET A 1 -17.80 20.80 -79.09
C MET A 1 -17.58 20.33 -77.67
N SER A 2 -17.23 19.05 -77.55
CA SER A 2 -16.96 18.38 -76.28
C SER A 2 -15.54 17.88 -76.40
N ASP A 3 -14.64 18.52 -75.64
CA ASP A 3 -13.22 18.20 -75.66
C ASP A 3 -12.96 17.11 -74.62
N GLU A 4 -12.45 16.00 -75.11
CA GLU A 4 -12.26 14.74 -74.38
C GLU A 4 -10.91 14.80 -73.66
N THR A 5 -10.96 14.99 -72.34
CA THR A 5 -9.80 14.92 -71.45
C THR A 5 -9.20 13.52 -71.47
N THR A 6 -8.04 13.37 -72.10
CA THR A 6 -7.17 12.20 -72.00
C THR A 6 -6.40 12.25 -70.67
N VAL A 7 -6.83 11.43 -69.71
CA VAL A 7 -6.05 11.11 -68.50
C VAL A 7 -5.06 10.01 -68.88
N THR A 8 -3.81 10.39 -69.13
CA THR A 8 -2.71 9.46 -69.36
C THR A 8 -2.06 9.05 -68.05
N GLY A 9 -1.93 7.73 -67.86
CA GLY A 9 -0.81 7.13 -67.14
C GLY A 9 -1.04 6.85 -65.66
N ALA A 10 -1.76 5.76 -65.36
CA ALA A 10 -1.47 5.01 -64.15
C ALA A 10 -0.09 4.36 -64.34
N ASP A 11 0.88 4.71 -63.48
CA ASP A 11 2.14 3.99 -63.35
C ASP A 11 1.82 2.57 -62.86
N ASN A 12 1.59 1.68 -63.82
CA ASN A 12 1.55 0.24 -63.59
C ASN A 12 2.99 -0.22 -63.31
N THR A 13 3.45 -0.06 -62.07
CA THR A 13 4.55 -0.87 -61.54
C THR A 13 4.15 -2.33 -61.70
N ALA A 14 4.77 -3.03 -62.65
CA ALA A 14 4.58 -4.46 -62.83
C ALA A 14 4.84 -5.17 -61.48
N PRO A 15 4.06 -6.21 -61.12
CA PRO A 15 4.30 -6.95 -59.90
C PRO A 15 5.72 -7.53 -59.93
N SER A 16 6.56 -7.08 -59.00
CA SER A 16 7.89 -7.62 -58.74
C SER A 16 7.76 -9.06 -58.26
N THR A 17 8.21 -10.02 -59.08
CA THR A 17 8.32 -11.43 -58.68
C THR A 17 9.67 -11.64 -58.01
N PHE A 18 9.66 -12.10 -56.77
CA PHE A 18 10.85 -12.44 -55.99
C PHE A 18 11.16 -13.92 -56.10
N GLU A 19 12.43 -14.28 -56.06
CA GLU A 19 12.86 -15.68 -55.97
C GLU A 19 12.52 -16.24 -54.58
N ARG A 20 12.25 -17.54 -54.48
CA ARG A 20 11.86 -18.19 -53.21
C ARG A 20 12.80 -17.87 -52.06
N LYS A 21 14.10 -17.85 -52.33
CA LYS A 21 15.15 -17.54 -51.35
C LYS A 21 15.00 -16.12 -50.78
N GLU A 22 14.75 -15.14 -51.63
CA GLU A 22 14.54 -13.75 -51.23
C GLU A 22 13.27 -13.59 -50.38
N LEU A 23 12.21 -14.34 -50.71
CA LEU A 23 10.97 -14.36 -49.93
C LEU A 23 11.19 -14.95 -48.53
N ILE A 24 11.89 -16.08 -48.42
CA ILE A 24 12.19 -16.71 -47.14
C ILE A 24 13.04 -15.77 -46.27
N GLU A 25 14.08 -15.15 -46.85
CA GLU A 25 14.93 -14.21 -46.12
C GLU A 25 14.14 -12.97 -45.65
N GLY A 26 13.31 -12.40 -46.52
CA GLY A 26 12.44 -11.28 -46.16
C GLY A 26 11.46 -11.61 -45.03
N VAL A 27 10.88 -12.82 -45.04
CA VAL A 27 10.00 -13.30 -43.97
C VAL A 27 10.78 -13.48 -42.66
N VAL A 28 11.95 -14.12 -42.70
CA VAL A 28 12.83 -14.29 -41.52
C VAL A 28 13.21 -12.94 -40.91
N GLN A 29 13.65 -11.98 -41.73
CA GLN A 29 13.99 -10.63 -41.29
C GLN A 29 12.79 -9.92 -40.66
N LYS A 30 11.60 -10.05 -41.24
CA LYS A 30 10.36 -9.50 -40.69
C LYS A 30 10.03 -10.09 -39.31
N HIS A 31 10.14 -11.41 -39.14
CA HIS A 31 9.91 -12.06 -37.85
C HIS A 31 10.93 -11.58 -36.80
N LYS A 32 12.23 -11.49 -37.16
CA LYS A 32 13.28 -10.96 -36.26
C LYS A 32 13.02 -9.53 -35.82
N LYS A 33 12.61 -8.66 -36.75
CA LYS A 33 12.26 -7.26 -36.45
C LYS A 33 11.09 -7.17 -35.45
N LEU A 34 9.99 -7.88 -35.74
CA LEU A 34 8.80 -7.88 -34.88
C LEU A 34 9.10 -8.45 -33.48
N LEU A 35 9.94 -9.49 -33.40
CA LEU A 35 10.40 -10.01 -32.10
C LEU A 35 11.16 -8.96 -31.31
N GLY A 36 12.08 -8.21 -31.93
CA GLY A 36 12.79 -7.12 -31.26
C GLY A 36 11.84 -6.07 -30.68
N GLU A 37 10.93 -5.56 -31.51
CA GLU A 37 9.95 -4.53 -31.11
C GLU A 37 9.03 -5.00 -29.98
N TYR A 38 8.50 -6.23 -30.06
CA TYR A 38 7.61 -6.76 -29.03
C TYR A 38 8.33 -7.13 -27.74
N ASN A 39 9.58 -7.55 -27.79
CA ASN A 39 10.32 -7.98 -26.60
C ASN A 39 10.68 -6.79 -25.69
N ASP A 40 10.99 -5.64 -26.29
CA ASP A 40 11.23 -4.40 -25.56
C ASP A 40 9.95 -3.93 -24.84
N GLU A 41 8.81 -3.89 -25.54
CA GLU A 41 7.53 -3.52 -24.95
C GLU A 41 7.10 -4.51 -23.85
N PHE A 42 7.27 -5.81 -24.11
CA PHE A 42 6.93 -6.87 -23.16
C PHE A 42 7.72 -6.73 -21.85
N GLY A 43 9.03 -6.51 -21.95
CA GLY A 43 9.88 -6.29 -20.77
C GLY A 43 9.48 -5.05 -19.97
N GLN A 44 9.15 -3.94 -20.64
CA GLN A 44 8.70 -2.71 -19.97
C GLN A 44 7.38 -2.92 -19.21
N LEU A 45 6.39 -3.55 -19.86
CA LEU A 45 5.11 -3.84 -19.21
C LEU A 45 5.25 -4.85 -18.08
N GLY A 46 6.13 -5.85 -18.24
CA GLY A 46 6.43 -6.82 -17.19
C GLY A 46 7.04 -6.18 -15.95
N ASN A 47 8.00 -5.26 -16.13
CA ASN A 47 8.57 -4.49 -15.02
C ASN A 47 7.51 -3.62 -14.34
N LYS A 48 6.68 -2.91 -15.11
CA LYS A 48 5.61 -2.08 -14.55
C LYS A 48 4.59 -2.91 -13.76
N LEU A 49 4.19 -4.08 -14.26
CA LEU A 49 3.29 -4.99 -13.54
C LEU A 49 3.91 -5.47 -12.22
N LYS A 50 5.21 -5.78 -12.22
CA LYS A 50 5.93 -6.18 -11.02
C LYS A 50 6.00 -5.05 -9.99
N GLU A 51 6.33 -3.82 -10.42
CA GLU A 51 6.38 -2.64 -9.54
C GLU A 51 5.00 -2.33 -8.92
N LEU A 52 3.93 -2.43 -9.71
CA LEU A 52 2.56 -2.26 -9.22
C LEU A 52 2.19 -3.34 -8.19
N GLN A 53 2.53 -4.60 -8.46
CA GLN A 53 2.30 -5.71 -7.53
C GLN A 53 3.06 -5.51 -6.22
N GLU A 54 4.34 -5.14 -6.28
CA GLU A 54 5.15 -4.83 -5.10
C GLU A 54 4.57 -3.65 -4.31
N SER A 55 4.04 -2.63 -5.00
CA SER A 55 3.39 -1.48 -4.37
C SER A 55 2.08 -1.85 -3.66
N ILE A 56 1.28 -2.74 -4.26
CA ILE A 56 0.06 -3.29 -3.64
C ILE A 56 0.42 -4.09 -2.39
N ASP A 57 1.38 -4.99 -2.48
CA ASP A 57 1.77 -5.84 -1.35
C ASP A 57 2.39 -5.03 -0.22
N SER A 58 3.20 -4.02 -0.55
CA SER A 58 3.72 -3.05 0.42
C SER A 58 2.60 -2.27 1.10
N SER A 59 1.60 -1.81 0.33
CA SER A 59 0.46 -1.06 0.87
C SER A 59 -0.40 -1.91 1.80
N LYS A 60 -0.63 -3.18 1.45
CA LYS A 60 -1.35 -4.15 2.29
C LYS A 60 -0.62 -4.42 3.60
N ARG A 61 0.69 -4.68 3.53
CA ARG A 61 1.52 -4.88 4.73
C ARG A 61 1.50 -3.65 5.64
N ASN A 62 1.73 -2.46 5.07
CA ASN A 62 1.70 -1.22 5.85
C ASN A 62 0.33 -0.98 6.50
N ARG A 63 -0.76 -1.29 5.79
CA ARG A 63 -2.12 -1.24 6.36
C ARG A 63 -2.27 -2.15 7.57
N GLU A 64 -1.82 -3.41 7.47
CA GLU A 64 -1.87 -4.37 8.57
C GLU A 64 -1.05 -3.90 9.78
N GLU A 65 0.18 -3.45 9.55
CA GLU A 65 1.07 -2.94 10.60
C GLU A 65 0.47 -1.71 11.32
N VAL A 66 -0.15 -0.79 10.57
CA VAL A 66 -0.79 0.39 11.15
C VAL A 66 -2.05 0.02 11.93
N LEU A 67 -2.87 -0.90 11.43
CA LEU A 67 -4.07 -1.37 12.15
C LEU A 67 -3.70 -2.09 13.45
N GLU A 68 -2.70 -2.97 13.41
CA GLU A 68 -2.17 -3.64 14.61
C GLU A 68 -1.65 -2.61 15.61
N LYS A 69 -0.91 -1.60 15.14
CA LYS A 69 -0.41 -0.52 16.00
C LYS A 69 -1.55 0.27 16.65
N LEU A 70 -2.62 0.57 15.91
CA LEU A 70 -3.81 1.25 16.44
C LEU A 70 -4.49 0.43 17.54
N GLU A 71 -4.63 -0.88 17.35
CA GLU A 71 -5.19 -1.80 18.34
C GLU A 71 -4.32 -1.82 19.61
N ILE A 72 -3.01 -2.05 19.46
CA ILE A 72 -2.05 -2.09 20.56
C ILE A 72 -2.08 -0.80 21.38
N LEU A 73 -2.07 0.36 20.73
CA LEU A 73 -2.07 1.65 21.44
C LEU A 73 -3.41 1.92 22.13
N THR A 74 -4.53 1.49 21.54
CA THR A 74 -5.85 1.59 22.15
C THR A 74 -5.94 0.73 23.40
N GLU A 75 -5.47 -0.52 23.33
CA GLU A 75 -5.40 -1.43 24.47
C GLU A 75 -4.46 -0.91 25.56
N LYS A 76 -3.26 -0.44 25.19
CA LYS A 76 -2.31 0.17 26.14
C LYS A 76 -2.93 1.34 26.88
N ARG A 77 -3.59 2.26 26.17
CA ARG A 77 -4.30 3.40 26.79
C ARG A 77 -5.31 2.91 27.83
N GLN A 78 -6.15 1.93 27.48
CA GLN A 78 -7.15 1.39 28.40
C GLN A 78 -6.52 0.69 29.61
N LEU A 79 -5.48 -0.12 29.37
CA LEU A 79 -4.75 -0.86 30.39
C LEU A 79 -4.12 0.08 31.41
N PHE A 80 -3.44 1.14 30.96
CA PHE A 80 -2.79 2.09 31.85
C PHE A 80 -3.79 2.86 32.70
N TYR A 81 -4.93 3.28 32.14
CA TYR A 81 -6.00 3.88 32.94
C TYR A 81 -6.59 2.91 33.96
N HIS A 82 -6.77 1.63 33.60
CA HIS A 82 -7.24 0.62 34.54
C HIS A 82 -6.23 0.36 35.68
N GLN A 83 -4.93 0.32 35.37
CA GLN A 83 -3.87 0.19 36.39
C GLN A 83 -3.84 1.39 37.34
N ALA A 84 -4.03 2.61 36.81
CA ALA A 84 -4.15 3.82 37.61
C ALA A 84 -5.36 3.76 38.56
N GLU A 85 -6.54 3.33 38.07
CA GLU A 85 -7.74 3.13 38.91
C GLU A 85 -7.52 2.11 40.01
N LYS A 86 -6.97 0.94 39.68
CA LYS A 86 -6.70 -0.11 40.67
C LYS A 86 -5.75 0.38 41.77
N THR A 87 -4.71 1.12 41.39
CA THR A 87 -3.77 1.70 42.36
C THR A 87 -4.47 2.75 43.24
N LEU A 88 -5.40 3.55 42.67
CA LEU A 88 -6.22 4.48 43.44
C LEU A 88 -7.18 3.77 44.40
N ASP A 89 -7.75 2.61 44.04
CA ASP A 89 -8.56 1.78 44.93
C ASP A 89 -7.75 1.26 46.13
N GLU A 90 -6.51 0.85 45.87
CA GLU A 90 -5.57 0.42 46.92
C GLU A 90 -5.19 1.58 47.85
N ILE A 91 -4.97 2.78 47.31
CA ILE A 91 -4.71 3.99 48.08
C ILE A 91 -5.93 4.35 48.94
N ASP A 92 -7.14 4.36 48.36
CA ASP A 92 -8.39 4.68 49.05
C ASP A 92 -8.62 3.76 50.26
N SER A 93 -8.33 2.47 50.09
CA SER A 93 -8.39 1.48 51.17
C SER A 93 -7.42 1.80 52.32
N LYS A 94 -6.20 2.28 52.00
CA LYS A 94 -5.17 2.65 52.99
C LYS A 94 -5.51 3.95 53.73
N VAL A 95 -6.16 4.90 53.07
CA VAL A 95 -6.53 6.20 53.67
C VAL A 95 -7.97 6.27 54.16
N SER A 96 -8.71 5.16 54.12
CA SER A 96 -10.13 5.07 54.48
C SER A 96 -10.48 5.59 55.89
N SER A 97 -9.51 5.59 56.81
CA SER A 97 -9.67 6.14 58.16
C SER A 97 -9.53 7.67 58.23
N ASP A 98 -8.94 8.29 57.21
CA ASP A 98 -8.82 9.74 57.05
C ASP A 98 -9.85 10.23 56.02
N MET A 99 -10.94 10.81 56.52
CA MET A 99 -12.04 11.29 55.68
C MET A 99 -11.61 12.34 54.65
N GLU A 100 -10.62 13.19 54.96
CA GLU A 100 -10.19 14.24 54.04
C GLU A 100 -9.32 13.66 52.91
N LEU A 101 -8.41 12.73 53.23
CA LEU A 101 -7.61 12.05 52.23
C LEU A 101 -8.48 11.14 51.34
N SER A 102 -9.41 10.37 51.91
CA SER A 102 -10.32 9.52 51.14
C SER A 102 -11.23 10.35 50.20
N ARG A 103 -11.70 11.52 50.65
CA ARG A 103 -12.46 12.45 49.80
C ARG A 103 -11.63 12.96 48.62
N GLN A 104 -10.36 13.30 48.83
CA GLN A 104 -9.46 13.72 47.75
C GLN A 104 -9.16 12.59 46.77
N VAL A 105 -8.96 11.36 47.24
CA VAL A 105 -8.78 10.18 46.37
C VAL A 105 -10.03 9.92 45.53
N SER A 106 -11.21 9.99 46.14
CA SER A 106 -12.50 9.87 45.44
C SER A 106 -12.66 10.90 44.32
N LEU A 107 -12.26 12.16 44.57
CA LEU A 107 -12.27 13.21 43.56
C LEU A 107 -11.33 12.89 42.39
N ILE A 108 -10.14 12.34 42.66
CA ILE A 108 -9.21 11.93 41.61
C ILE A 108 -9.81 10.79 40.76
N LYS A 109 -10.44 9.80 41.40
CA LYS A 109 -11.13 8.69 40.70
C LYS A 109 -12.28 9.20 39.81
N GLU A 110 -13.06 10.16 40.30
CA GLU A 110 -14.12 10.79 39.51
C GLU A 110 -13.57 11.57 38.30
N LYS A 111 -12.44 12.27 38.46
CA LYS A 111 -11.79 12.93 37.32
C LYS A 111 -11.26 11.90 36.32
N LEU A 112 -10.64 10.82 36.79
CA LEU A 112 -10.07 9.77 35.95
C LEU A 112 -11.13 9.04 35.10
N SER A 113 -12.32 8.82 35.64
CA SER A 113 -13.42 8.20 34.88
C SER A 113 -13.89 9.07 33.71
N LYS A 114 -13.80 10.40 33.83
CA LYS A 114 -14.12 11.35 32.76
C LYS A 114 -13.09 11.32 31.62
N VAL A 115 -11.81 11.08 31.96
CA VAL A 115 -10.71 11.03 30.98
C VAL A 115 -10.95 9.94 29.93
N LYS A 116 -11.44 8.79 30.37
CA LYS A 116 -11.73 7.66 29.47
C LYS A 116 -12.71 8.00 28.35
N GLY A 117 -13.66 8.91 28.60
CA GLY A 117 -14.65 9.37 27.63
C GLY A 117 -14.21 10.55 26.76
N SER A 118 -12.98 11.07 26.94
CA SER A 118 -12.47 12.18 26.13
C SER A 118 -12.27 11.75 24.68
N LEU A 119 -12.79 12.54 23.73
CA LEU A 119 -12.73 12.24 22.30
C LEU A 119 -11.44 12.81 21.70
N SER A 120 -11.10 14.06 22.03
CA SER A 120 -9.91 14.73 21.53
C SER A 120 -8.70 14.58 22.46
N VAL A 121 -7.50 14.73 21.88
CA VAL A 121 -6.23 14.72 22.63
C VAL A 121 -6.13 15.91 23.57
N ASP A 122 -6.59 17.08 23.14
CA ASP A 122 -6.51 18.32 23.93
C ASP A 122 -7.40 18.27 25.16
N GLU A 123 -8.62 17.73 25.03
CA GLU A 123 -9.52 17.50 26.16
C GLU A 123 -8.90 16.49 27.15
N GLU A 124 -8.36 15.39 26.63
CA GLU A 124 -7.73 14.36 27.46
C GLU A 124 -6.53 14.93 28.22
N LYS A 125 -5.68 15.70 27.54
CA LYS A 125 -4.51 16.37 28.14
C LYS A 125 -4.91 17.35 29.25
N ALA A 126 -5.91 18.20 29.01
CA ALA A 126 -6.38 19.15 30.02
C ALA A 126 -6.92 18.45 31.28
N GLN A 127 -7.63 17.33 31.10
CA GLN A 127 -8.11 16.53 32.23
C GLN A 127 -6.97 15.81 32.96
N VAL A 128 -6.00 15.26 32.23
CA VAL A 128 -4.78 14.66 32.79
C VAL A 128 -4.02 15.68 33.63
N ASP A 129 -3.78 16.89 33.13
CA ASP A 129 -3.09 17.96 33.87
C ASP A 129 -3.81 18.29 35.18
N SER A 130 -5.15 18.36 35.15
CA SER A 130 -6.00 18.57 36.34
C SER A 130 -5.88 17.43 37.36
N ILE A 131 -5.70 16.19 36.91
CA ILE A 131 -5.49 15.02 37.77
C ILE A 131 -4.08 15.04 38.36
N LEU A 132 -3.06 15.33 37.56
CA LEU A 132 -1.67 15.38 38.01
C LEU A 132 -1.45 16.46 39.08
N GLN A 133 -2.14 17.60 38.96
CA GLN A 133 -2.16 18.62 40.00
C GLN A 133 -2.82 18.11 41.30
N ALA A 134 -3.96 17.41 41.20
CA ALA A 134 -4.63 16.83 42.36
C ALA A 134 -3.78 15.77 43.07
N ILE A 135 -3.11 14.90 42.29
CA ILE A 135 -2.16 13.90 42.81
C ILE A 135 -1.00 14.57 43.54
N THR A 136 -0.42 15.63 42.95
CA THR A 136 0.71 16.36 43.57
C THR A 136 0.29 17.03 44.89
N SER A 137 -0.90 17.64 44.92
CA SER A 137 -1.48 18.19 46.16
C SER A 137 -1.68 17.10 47.21
N LEU A 138 -2.20 15.92 46.83
CA LEU A 138 -2.43 14.82 47.76
C LEU A 138 -1.12 14.25 48.30
N ALA A 139 -0.11 14.05 47.46
CA ALA A 139 1.21 13.53 47.85
C ALA A 139 1.90 14.44 48.88
N SER A 140 1.68 15.75 48.81
CA SER A 140 2.22 16.71 49.79
C SER A 140 1.61 16.57 51.20
N LYS A 141 0.42 15.96 51.31
CA LYS A 141 -0.33 15.82 52.56
C LYS A 141 -0.16 14.45 53.22
N ALA A 142 0.26 13.43 52.47
CA ALA A 142 0.32 12.05 52.94
C ALA A 142 1.59 11.32 52.46
N SER A 143 2.63 11.30 53.31
CA SER A 143 3.93 10.69 52.99
C SER A 143 3.87 9.17 52.77
N GLY A 144 2.92 8.47 53.39
CA GLY A 144 2.79 7.00 53.30
C GLY A 144 2.19 6.46 51.99
N ILE A 145 1.72 7.32 51.10
CA ILE A 145 1.11 6.93 49.82
C ILE A 145 1.80 7.56 48.60
N SER A 146 2.90 8.28 48.82
CA SER A 146 3.61 9.04 47.77
C SER A 146 4.08 8.14 46.63
N ASP A 147 4.62 6.96 46.92
CA ASP A 147 5.10 6.03 45.90
C ASP A 147 3.95 5.50 45.03
N SER A 148 2.83 5.11 45.64
CA SER A 148 1.64 4.67 44.92
C SER A 148 1.04 5.79 44.06
N LEU A 149 1.06 7.02 44.54
CA LEU A 149 0.66 8.20 43.76
C LEU A 149 1.62 8.48 42.60
N GLY A 150 2.92 8.22 42.79
CA GLY A 150 3.92 8.21 41.72
C GLY A 150 3.55 7.23 40.61
N THR A 151 3.23 5.98 40.97
CA THR A 151 2.76 4.96 40.02
C THR A 151 1.51 5.41 39.26
N VAL A 152 0.51 5.98 39.95
CA VAL A 152 -0.71 6.51 39.30
C VAL A 152 -0.35 7.58 38.27
N LYS A 153 0.52 8.51 38.63
CA LYS A 153 0.99 9.58 37.74
C LYS A 153 1.71 9.02 36.51
N GLU A 154 2.58 8.04 36.68
CA GLU A 154 3.27 7.38 35.57
C GLU A 154 2.27 6.74 34.61
N ARG A 155 1.35 5.91 35.12
CA ARG A 155 0.35 5.24 34.28
C ARG A 155 -0.55 6.21 33.52
N ILE A 156 -0.98 7.30 34.14
CA ILE A 156 -1.78 8.32 33.46
C ILE A 156 -0.99 9.00 32.33
N ASN A 157 0.30 9.28 32.54
CA ASN A 157 1.15 9.85 31.48
C ASN A 157 1.42 8.86 30.34
N GLU A 158 1.60 7.57 30.64
CA GLU A 158 1.75 6.52 29.63
C GLU A 158 0.47 6.35 28.79
N ALA A 159 -0.71 6.46 29.43
CA ALA A 159 -1.99 6.46 28.73
C ALA A 159 -2.14 7.66 27.79
N LEU A 160 -1.80 8.86 28.27
CA LEU A 160 -1.82 10.08 27.45
C LEU A 160 -0.82 10.00 26.29
N SER A 161 0.38 9.46 26.53
CA SER A 161 1.39 9.26 25.48
C SER A 161 0.87 8.33 24.40
N SER A 162 0.17 7.25 24.78
CA SER A 162 -0.47 6.34 23.83
C SER A 162 -1.57 7.04 23.01
N LYS A 163 -2.36 7.93 23.64
CA LYS A 163 -3.37 8.75 22.93
C LYS A 163 -2.74 9.74 21.94
N ILE A 164 -1.65 10.38 22.31
CA ILE A 164 -0.92 11.31 21.42
C ILE A 164 -0.37 10.53 20.21
N GLU A 165 0.21 9.36 20.45
CA GLU A 165 0.71 8.50 19.37
C GLU A 165 -0.43 8.05 18.44
N LEU A 166 -1.58 7.62 19.00
CA LEU A 166 -2.79 7.30 18.22
C LEU A 166 -3.22 8.45 17.30
N SER A 167 -3.23 9.68 17.83
CA SER A 167 -3.63 10.85 17.03
C SER A 167 -2.63 11.26 15.95
N SER A 168 -1.38 10.78 16.06
CA SER A 168 -0.33 11.06 15.09
C SER A 168 -0.33 10.09 13.92
N ILE A 169 -1.11 9.00 14.02
CA ILE A 169 -1.29 8.04 12.93
C ILE A 169 -2.29 8.66 11.94
N ASP A 170 -1.73 9.35 10.95
CA ASP A 170 -2.47 10.02 9.86
C ASP A 170 -2.63 9.10 8.66
N CYS A 171 -3.33 7.98 8.86
CA CYS A 171 -3.71 7.08 7.76
C CYS A 171 -5.12 6.58 7.99
N SER A 172 -6.04 6.87 7.05
CA SER A 172 -7.36 6.26 7.09
C SER A 172 -7.36 4.90 6.36
N GLU A 173 -8.25 4.01 6.77
CA GLU A 173 -8.49 2.75 6.05
C GLU A 173 -8.93 3.02 4.60
N GLU A 174 -9.65 4.12 4.39
CA GLU A 174 -10.12 4.57 3.08
C GLU A 174 -8.96 4.96 2.15
N ASP A 175 -7.92 5.61 2.66
CA ASP A 175 -6.73 5.99 1.87
C ASP A 175 -5.99 4.76 1.34
N TYR A 176 -5.82 3.74 2.18
CA TYR A 176 -5.20 2.47 1.77
C TYR A 176 -6.05 1.77 0.71
N ASN A 177 -7.36 1.68 0.92
CA ASN A 177 -8.25 1.02 0.00
C ASN A 177 -8.29 1.73 -1.36
N ASN A 178 -8.32 3.07 -1.36
CA ASN A 178 -8.27 3.89 -2.58
C ASN A 178 -6.94 3.71 -3.33
N THR A 179 -5.82 3.69 -2.61
CA THR A 179 -4.49 3.48 -3.20
C THR A 179 -4.37 2.10 -3.84
N ILE A 180 -4.76 1.05 -3.12
CA ILE A 180 -4.74 -0.33 -3.64
C ILE A 180 -5.65 -0.46 -4.87
N ALA A 181 -6.87 0.08 -4.81
CA ALA A 181 -7.81 0.05 -5.92
C ALA A 181 -7.28 0.78 -7.17
N SER A 182 -6.53 1.87 -6.98
CA SER A 182 -5.87 2.58 -8.09
C SER A 182 -4.81 1.69 -8.75
N PHE A 183 -3.95 1.04 -7.98
CA PHE A 183 -2.92 0.14 -8.52
C PHE A 183 -3.53 -1.09 -9.19
N ASP A 184 -4.55 -1.71 -8.59
CA ASP A 184 -5.28 -2.83 -9.18
C ASP A 184 -5.89 -2.44 -10.54
N LYS A 185 -6.45 -1.22 -10.63
CA LYS A 185 -6.98 -0.69 -11.90
C LYS A 185 -5.88 -0.53 -12.94
N GLU A 186 -4.74 0.07 -12.60
CA GLU A 186 -3.61 0.19 -13.53
C GLU A 186 -3.09 -1.18 -13.99
N MET A 187 -3.00 -2.16 -13.09
CA MET A 187 -2.62 -3.52 -13.44
C MET A 187 -3.63 -4.16 -14.40
N ALA A 188 -4.93 -3.97 -14.16
CA ALA A 188 -5.99 -4.49 -15.02
C ALA A 188 -5.96 -3.87 -16.43
N GLU A 189 -5.51 -2.64 -16.58
CA GLU A 189 -5.33 -1.98 -17.87
C GLU A 189 -4.12 -2.52 -18.66
N ILE A 190 -3.04 -2.87 -17.96
CA ILE A 190 -1.76 -3.31 -18.58
C ILE A 190 -1.75 -4.81 -18.88
N ALA A 191 -2.31 -5.63 -17.98
CA ALA A 191 -2.24 -7.09 -18.05
C ALA A 191 -2.71 -7.69 -19.39
N PRO A 192 -3.80 -7.21 -20.04
CA PRO A 192 -4.23 -7.73 -21.33
C PRO A 192 -3.19 -7.52 -22.43
N ARG A 193 -2.53 -6.36 -22.48
CA ARG A 193 -1.49 -6.06 -23.48
C ARG A 193 -0.25 -6.90 -23.25
N HIS A 194 0.19 -7.02 -22.00
CA HIS A 194 1.31 -7.89 -21.63
C HIS A 194 1.06 -9.35 -22.06
N LYS A 195 -0.14 -9.88 -21.76
CA LYS A 195 -0.52 -11.24 -22.17
C LYS A 195 -0.65 -11.40 -23.68
N TRP A 196 -1.11 -10.37 -24.39
CA TRP A 196 -1.13 -10.40 -25.85
C TRP A 196 0.29 -10.47 -26.42
N LEU A 197 1.22 -9.67 -25.89
CA LEU A 197 2.62 -9.67 -26.31
C LEU A 197 3.30 -11.01 -26.04
N GLU A 198 3.05 -11.64 -24.89
CA GLU A 198 3.54 -12.98 -24.54
C GLU A 198 3.21 -14.00 -25.64
N ASN A 199 1.92 -14.17 -25.94
CA ASN A 199 1.45 -15.08 -26.98
C ASN A 199 2.00 -14.71 -28.36
N ARG A 200 2.14 -13.41 -28.63
CA ARG A 200 2.60 -12.92 -29.93
C ARG A 200 4.09 -13.19 -30.14
N LEU A 201 4.91 -13.01 -29.10
CA LEU A 201 6.32 -13.36 -29.09
C LEU A 201 6.50 -14.86 -29.31
N GLU A 202 5.77 -15.71 -28.59
CA GLU A 202 5.80 -17.17 -28.79
C GLU A 202 5.47 -17.55 -30.24
N SER A 203 4.37 -17.02 -30.77
CA SER A 203 3.96 -17.27 -32.16
C SER A 203 5.00 -16.82 -33.18
N HIS A 204 5.63 -15.66 -32.99
CA HIS A 204 6.68 -15.18 -33.89
C HIS A 204 7.98 -16.01 -33.76
N GLN A 205 8.31 -16.51 -32.57
CA GLN A 205 9.45 -17.40 -32.35
C GLN A 205 9.24 -18.75 -33.03
N GLU A 206 8.05 -19.34 -32.94
CA GLU A 206 7.70 -20.58 -33.63
C GLU A 206 7.76 -20.44 -35.15
N ALA A 207 7.16 -19.36 -35.68
CA ALA A 207 7.20 -19.08 -37.11
C ALA A 207 8.64 -18.83 -37.59
N LEU A 208 9.45 -18.12 -36.80
CA LEU A 208 10.86 -17.91 -37.14
C LEU A 208 11.61 -19.25 -37.25
N LYS A 209 11.44 -20.15 -36.27
CA LYS A 209 12.04 -21.50 -36.31
C LYS A 209 11.60 -22.28 -37.56
N TYR A 210 10.33 -22.18 -37.93
CA TYR A 210 9.80 -22.83 -39.13
C TYR A 210 10.44 -22.29 -40.42
N TRP A 211 10.54 -20.97 -40.56
CA TRP A 211 11.08 -20.32 -41.76
C TRP A 211 12.59 -20.48 -41.89
N GLU A 212 13.32 -20.46 -40.77
CA GLU A 212 14.77 -20.74 -40.74
C GLU A 212 15.08 -22.21 -41.10
N ALA A 213 14.12 -23.12 -40.91
CA ALA A 213 14.25 -24.53 -41.30
C ALA A 213 13.89 -24.79 -42.78
N GLN A 214 13.42 -23.80 -43.54
CA GLN A 214 13.08 -23.99 -44.94
C GLN A 214 14.34 -24.18 -45.80
N PRO A 215 14.34 -25.12 -46.75
CA PRO A 215 15.47 -25.31 -47.66
C PRO A 215 15.60 -24.10 -48.60
N LEU A 216 16.79 -23.50 -48.64
CA LEU A 216 17.14 -22.39 -49.54
C LEU A 216 17.64 -22.97 -50.86
N VAL A 217 16.73 -23.48 -51.69
CA VAL A 217 17.03 -23.99 -53.03
C VAL A 217 16.61 -22.94 -54.06
N ASP A 218 17.41 -22.72 -55.09
CA ASP A 218 17.04 -21.83 -56.20
C ASP A 218 15.92 -22.50 -57.02
N ASP A 219 14.94 -21.70 -57.51
CA ASP A 219 13.74 -22.20 -58.21
C ASP A 219 14.08 -23.06 -59.45
N ALA A 220 15.32 -22.98 -59.96
CA ALA A 220 15.83 -23.78 -61.08
C ALA A 220 16.11 -25.26 -60.73
N GLU A 221 16.26 -25.63 -59.46
CA GLU A 221 16.54 -27.01 -59.04
C GLU A 221 15.28 -27.79 -58.65
N GLU A 222 14.17 -27.11 -58.34
CA GLU A 222 12.90 -27.77 -57.96
C GLU A 222 12.17 -28.40 -59.16
N VAL A 223 12.41 -27.89 -60.38
CA VAL A 223 11.83 -28.42 -61.63
C VAL A 223 12.53 -29.71 -62.10
N LYS A 224 13.60 -30.15 -61.43
CA LYS A 224 14.38 -31.36 -61.77
C LYS A 224 14.18 -32.55 -60.82
N ALA A 225 13.31 -32.42 -59.81
CA ALA A 225 12.98 -33.49 -58.87
C ALA A 225 11.65 -34.17 -59.22
#